data_AF-A0A7C5VHD2-F1
#
_entry.id   AF-A0A7C5VHD2-F1
#
_cell.length_a   1.000
_cell.length_b   1.000
_cell.length_c   1.000
_cell.angle_alpha   90.00
_cell.angle_beta   90.00
_cell.angle_gamma   90.00
#
_symmetry.space_group_name_H-M   'P 1'
#
loop_
_entity.id
_entity.type
_entity.pdbx_description
1 polymer ?
#
loop_
_entity_poly.entity_id
_entity_poly.type
_entity_poly.pdbx_seq_one_letter_code
_entity_poly.pdbx_strand_id
1 'polypeptide(L)'
;MKKTTYLLTLFILLGIFQINSFGDLEDFKFKPLNKRLKYVEDFFRIYNEWLYEDLDSISRNIYFLELAWVLPFDHPIRALTPISNEIHWQRYKLLIKMHIALLLTKNYLDFGKQFYKDNIYFYSKEYEKELLEGYDIAETYFKSALKWFEIAKRYASMVSMYNSQIYRTTLYYIEDEWQKLLNGEIYYDITIKRLINKISQNRNKLKQLREFEWIEPIP
;
A
#
# COMPACT_ATOMS: atom_id res chain seq x y z
N MET A 1 -3.08 -13.66 -66.02
CA MET A 1 -3.98 -14.50 -65.18
C MET A 1 -3.36 -15.03 -63.88
N LYS A 2 -2.04 -15.20 -63.73
CA LYS A 2 -1.46 -15.77 -62.48
C LYS A 2 -1.39 -14.81 -61.28
N LYS A 3 -1.26 -13.49 -61.51
CA LYS A 3 -1.10 -12.49 -60.42
C LYS A 3 -2.36 -12.31 -59.56
N THR A 4 -3.55 -12.41 -60.15
CA THR A 4 -4.83 -12.27 -59.44
C THR A 4 -5.12 -13.45 -58.52
N THR A 5 -4.63 -14.65 -58.85
CA THR A 5 -4.80 -15.85 -58.01
C THR A 5 -3.97 -15.79 -56.73
N TYR A 6 -2.73 -15.27 -56.79
CA TYR A 6 -1.88 -15.12 -55.59
C TYR A 6 -2.40 -14.04 -54.62
N LEU A 7 -3.02 -12.97 -55.13
CA LEU A 7 -3.65 -11.94 -54.32
C LEU A 7 -4.89 -12.47 -53.58
N LEU A 8 -5.69 -13.31 -54.24
CA LEU A 8 -6.85 -13.94 -53.63
C LEU A 8 -6.45 -14.97 -52.54
N THR A 9 -5.41 -15.77 -52.80
CA THR A 9 -4.90 -16.72 -51.79
C THR A 9 -4.27 -16.02 -50.60
N LEU A 10 -3.58 -14.88 -50.80
CA LEU A 10 -3.03 -14.07 -49.71
C LEU A 10 -4.14 -13.45 -48.85
N PHE A 11 -5.24 -12.98 -49.47
CA PHE A 11 -6.39 -12.44 -48.75
C PHE A 11 -7.12 -13.51 -47.93
N ILE A 12 -7.24 -14.74 -48.45
CA ILE A 12 -7.83 -15.87 -47.73
C ILE A 12 -6.94 -16.27 -46.55
N LEU A 13 -5.61 -16.30 -46.73
CA LEU A 13 -4.66 -16.59 -45.65
C LEU A 13 -4.67 -15.53 -44.55
N LEU A 14 -4.77 -14.25 -44.90
CA LEU A 14 -4.90 -13.14 -43.94
C LEU A 14 -6.25 -13.19 -43.19
N GLY A 15 -7.33 -13.56 -43.87
CA GLY A 15 -8.64 -13.75 -43.25
C GLY A 15 -8.68 -14.90 -42.24
N ILE A 16 -8.01 -16.02 -42.54
CA ILE A 16 -7.90 -17.17 -41.64
C ILE A 16 -7.01 -16.86 -40.42
N PHE A 17 -5.99 -16.01 -40.58
CA PHE A 17 -5.10 -15.62 -39.48
C PHE A 17 -5.76 -14.69 -38.46
N GLN A 18 -6.80 -13.93 -38.85
CA GLN A 18 -7.52 -13.05 -37.92
C GLN A 18 -8.58 -13.75 -37.06
N ILE A 19 -9.03 -14.95 -37.44
CA ILE A 19 -10.08 -15.66 -36.68
C ILE A 19 -9.53 -16.26 -35.37
N ASN A 20 -8.23 -16.53 -35.28
CA ASN A 20 -7.61 -17.15 -34.10
C ASN A 20 -7.03 -16.15 -33.07
N SER A 21 -7.25 -14.85 -33.24
CA SER A 21 -6.64 -13.81 -32.40
C SER A 21 -7.64 -13.02 -31.54
N PHE A 22 -8.91 -13.40 -31.54
CA PHE A 22 -9.88 -12.83 -30.60
C PHE A 22 -9.75 -13.57 -29.27
N GLY A 23 -9.08 -12.95 -28.29
CA GLY A 23 -9.27 -13.33 -26.89
C GLY A 23 -10.76 -13.21 -26.57
N ASP A 24 -11.35 -14.27 -26.01
CA ASP A 24 -12.78 -14.30 -25.74
C ASP A 24 -13.16 -13.13 -24.84
N LEU A 25 -14.18 -12.37 -25.24
CA LEU A 25 -14.76 -11.29 -24.42
C LEU A 25 -15.22 -11.78 -23.03
N GLU A 26 -15.40 -13.10 -22.87
CA GLU A 26 -15.74 -13.75 -21.62
C GLU A 26 -14.60 -13.75 -20.60
N ASP A 27 -13.33 -13.75 -21.05
CA ASP A 27 -12.18 -13.66 -20.16
C ASP A 27 -12.08 -12.29 -19.48
N PHE A 28 -12.74 -11.27 -20.05
CA PHE A 28 -12.83 -9.92 -19.50
C PHE A 28 -14.12 -9.65 -18.71
N LYS A 29 -15.04 -10.63 -18.60
CA LYS A 29 -16.25 -10.47 -17.77
C LYS A 29 -15.87 -10.58 -16.29
N PHE A 30 -16.39 -9.64 -15.49
CA PHE A 30 -16.23 -9.68 -14.03
C PHE A 30 -16.75 -11.02 -13.48
N LYS A 31 -15.84 -11.88 -13.03
CA LYS A 31 -16.17 -13.13 -12.35
C LYS A 31 -16.30 -12.84 -10.86
N PRO A 32 -17.50 -12.90 -10.28
CA PRO A 32 -17.66 -12.68 -8.85
C PRO A 32 -16.82 -13.70 -8.09
N LEU A 33 -16.19 -13.26 -7.00
CA LEU A 33 -15.50 -14.16 -6.10
C LEU A 33 -16.49 -15.23 -5.63
N ASN A 34 -16.16 -16.50 -5.89
CA ASN A 34 -17.00 -17.65 -5.53
C ASN A 34 -17.23 -17.76 -4.00
N LYS A 35 -16.42 -17.04 -3.20
CA LYS A 35 -16.44 -17.09 -1.75
C LYS A 35 -16.52 -15.69 -1.14
N ARG A 36 -17.38 -15.55 -0.13
CA ARG A 36 -17.43 -14.35 0.72
C ARG A 36 -16.16 -14.26 1.57
N LEU A 37 -15.51 -13.11 1.53
CA LEU A 37 -14.34 -12.78 2.35
C LEU A 37 -14.82 -12.52 3.77
N LYS A 38 -14.31 -13.31 4.73
CA LYS A 38 -14.78 -13.24 6.14
C LYS A 38 -13.66 -13.20 7.15
N TYR A 39 -12.48 -13.69 6.79
CA TYR A 39 -11.38 -13.88 7.73
C TYR A 39 -10.17 -13.04 7.36
N VAL A 40 -9.32 -12.75 8.35
CA VAL A 40 -8.06 -12.01 8.16
C VAL A 40 -7.25 -12.57 7.00
N GLU A 41 -7.13 -13.90 6.92
CA GLU A 41 -6.35 -14.61 5.92
C GLU A 41 -6.91 -14.45 4.50
N ASP A 42 -8.23 -14.27 4.34
CA ASP A 42 -8.83 -14.03 3.03
C ASP A 42 -8.40 -12.65 2.47
N PHE A 43 -8.38 -11.63 3.33
CA PHE A 43 -7.96 -10.27 2.95
C PHE A 43 -6.46 -10.20 2.76
N PHE A 44 -5.68 -10.93 3.55
CA PHE A 44 -4.23 -11.00 3.37
C PHE A 44 -3.83 -11.58 2.00
N ARG A 45 -4.59 -12.55 1.48
CA ARG A 45 -4.35 -13.12 0.15
C ARG A 45 -4.73 -12.20 -1.00
N ILE A 46 -5.63 -11.24 -0.76
CA ILE A 46 -6.07 -10.25 -1.75
C ILE A 46 -5.16 -9.02 -1.74
N TYR A 47 -4.60 -8.70 -0.57
CA TYR A 47 -3.60 -7.65 -0.47
C TYR A 47 -2.48 -7.93 -1.46
N ASN A 48 -2.32 -7.02 -2.41
CA ASN A 48 -1.28 -7.05 -3.41
C ASN A 48 -0.69 -5.64 -3.48
N GLU A 49 0.60 -5.51 -3.20
CA GLU A 49 1.30 -4.25 -3.41
C GLU A 49 1.51 -4.08 -4.92
N TRP A 50 0.83 -3.09 -5.50
CA TRP A 50 1.06 -2.72 -6.90
C TRP A 50 2.34 -1.91 -7.00
N LEU A 51 3.16 -2.18 -8.03
CA LEU A 51 4.44 -1.48 -8.25
C LEU A 51 4.26 0.02 -8.53
N TYR A 52 3.10 0.42 -9.07
CA TYR A 52 2.71 1.81 -9.29
C TYR A 52 1.55 2.13 -8.35
N GLU A 53 1.84 2.84 -7.27
CA GLU A 53 0.84 3.22 -6.28
C GLU A 53 0.17 4.54 -6.68
N ASP A 54 -1.08 4.47 -7.14
CA ASP A 54 -1.97 5.63 -7.23
C ASP A 54 -2.81 5.79 -5.95
N LEU A 55 -3.46 6.94 -5.81
CA LEU A 55 -4.31 7.24 -4.64
C LEU A 55 -5.41 6.20 -4.42
N ASP A 56 -6.02 5.71 -5.50
CA ASP A 56 -7.11 4.74 -5.44
C ASP A 56 -6.61 3.37 -4.93
N SER A 57 -5.43 2.94 -5.37
CA SER A 57 -4.82 1.69 -4.91
C SER A 57 -4.42 1.77 -3.44
N ILE A 58 -3.79 2.87 -3.00
CA ILE A 58 -3.42 3.05 -1.60
C ILE A 58 -4.67 3.12 -0.71
N SER A 59 -5.70 3.88 -1.11
CA SER A 59 -6.97 3.98 -0.37
C SER A 59 -7.65 2.62 -0.22
N ARG A 60 -7.71 1.85 -1.31
CA ARG A 60 -8.25 0.48 -1.32
C ARG A 60 -7.46 -0.44 -0.40
N ASN A 61 -6.13 -0.36 -0.41
CA ASN A 61 -5.27 -1.14 0.48
C ASN A 61 -5.54 -0.81 1.95
N ILE A 62 -5.62 0.48 2.30
CA ILE A 62 -5.98 0.92 3.66
C ILE A 62 -7.32 0.30 4.06
N TYR A 63 -8.35 0.43 3.21
CA TYR A 63 -9.68 -0.11 3.49
C TYR A 63 -9.66 -1.63 3.77
N PHE A 64 -8.98 -2.41 2.93
CA PHE A 64 -8.91 -3.86 3.12
C PHE A 64 -8.09 -4.26 4.35
N LEU A 65 -7.00 -3.55 4.64
CA LEU A 65 -6.18 -3.80 5.83
C LEU A 65 -6.93 -3.43 7.11
N GLU A 66 -7.68 -2.33 7.14
CA GLU A 66 -8.55 -1.97 8.27
C GLU A 66 -9.67 -2.99 8.48
N LEU A 67 -10.24 -3.52 7.40
CA LEU A 67 -11.21 -4.59 7.48
C LEU A 67 -10.58 -5.88 8.03
N ALA A 68 -9.40 -6.27 7.54
CA ALA A 68 -8.63 -7.40 8.06
C ALA A 68 -8.23 -7.20 9.55
N TRP A 69 -8.07 -5.95 9.99
CA TRP A 69 -7.77 -5.63 11.38
C TRP A 69 -8.93 -5.96 12.32
N VAL A 70 -10.18 -5.78 11.91
CA VAL A 70 -11.35 -6.01 12.78
C VAL A 70 -11.93 -7.43 12.66
N LEU A 71 -11.63 -8.13 11.57
CA LEU A 71 -12.17 -9.46 11.33
C LEU A 71 -11.52 -10.56 12.17
N PRO A 72 -12.25 -11.67 12.41
CA PRO A 72 -11.72 -12.84 13.09
C PRO A 72 -10.74 -13.61 12.20
N PHE A 73 -9.81 -14.32 12.84
CA PHE A 73 -8.97 -15.30 12.17
C PHE A 73 -9.78 -16.56 11.83
N ASP A 74 -9.38 -17.23 10.76
CA ASP A 74 -10.00 -18.48 10.32
C ASP A 74 -9.60 -19.67 11.22
N HIS A 75 -10.16 -20.84 10.92
CA HIS A 75 -9.71 -22.10 11.53
C HIS A 75 -8.21 -22.33 11.23
N PRO A 76 -7.39 -22.80 12.19
CA PRO A 76 -5.93 -22.97 12.02
C PRO A 76 -5.50 -23.76 10.78
N ILE A 77 -6.34 -24.68 10.30
CA ILE A 77 -6.10 -25.44 9.07
C ILE A 77 -6.00 -24.56 7.80
N ARG A 78 -6.60 -23.36 7.85
CA ARG A 78 -6.59 -22.38 6.75
C ARG A 78 -5.57 -21.26 6.95
N ALA A 79 -4.79 -21.33 8.03
CA ALA A 79 -3.71 -20.39 8.30
C ALA A 79 -2.74 -20.32 7.12
N LEU A 80 -2.01 -19.22 7.01
CA LEU A 80 -1.02 -19.00 5.95
C LEU A 80 0.26 -19.82 6.15
N THR A 81 0.38 -20.54 7.26
CA THR A 81 1.51 -21.40 7.64
C THR A 81 0.98 -22.62 8.41
N PRO A 82 1.65 -23.79 8.36
CA PRO A 82 1.24 -24.94 9.15
C PRO A 82 1.28 -24.64 10.66
N ILE A 83 0.18 -24.90 11.35
CA ILE A 83 0.03 -24.69 12.79
C ILE A 83 0.11 -26.03 13.52
N SER A 84 1.03 -26.15 14.46
CA SER A 84 1.33 -27.40 15.18
C SER A 84 0.56 -27.55 16.49
N ASN A 85 0.29 -26.45 17.19
CA ASN A 85 -0.45 -26.44 18.45
C ASN A 85 -1.06 -25.07 18.75
N GLU A 86 -1.80 -24.98 19.85
CA GLU A 86 -2.49 -23.75 20.26
C GLU A 86 -1.55 -22.58 20.53
N ILE A 87 -0.38 -22.81 21.12
CA ILE A 87 0.60 -21.76 21.39
C ILE A 87 1.12 -21.17 20.07
N HIS A 88 1.46 -22.04 19.11
CA HIS A 88 1.83 -21.63 17.76
C HIS A 88 0.70 -20.80 17.10
N TRP A 89 -0.56 -21.20 17.29
CA TRP A 89 -1.72 -20.46 16.78
C TRP A 89 -1.83 -19.05 17.37
N GLN A 90 -1.68 -18.89 18.69
CA GLN A 90 -1.75 -17.58 19.32
C GLN A 90 -0.62 -16.66 18.84
N ARG A 91 0.61 -17.19 18.75
CA ARG A 91 1.75 -16.44 18.23
C ARG A 91 1.53 -16.01 16.78
N TYR A 92 1.04 -16.91 15.93
CA TYR A 92 0.70 -16.61 14.53
C TYR A 92 -0.27 -15.42 14.41
N LYS A 93 -1.35 -15.41 15.20
CA LYS A 93 -2.33 -14.30 15.16
C LYS A 93 -1.69 -12.96 15.52
N LEU A 94 -0.84 -12.95 16.54
CA LEU A 94 -0.12 -11.73 16.95
C LEU A 94 0.85 -11.26 15.86
N LEU A 95 1.56 -12.18 15.22
CA LEU A 95 2.49 -11.90 14.13
C LEU A 95 1.77 -11.30 12.92
N ILE A 96 0.61 -11.86 12.54
CA ILE A 96 -0.21 -11.32 11.46
C ILE A 96 -0.78 -9.93 11.81
N LYS A 97 -1.25 -9.72 13.06
CA LYS A 97 -1.70 -8.38 13.47
C LYS A 97 -0.56 -7.37 13.44
N MET A 98 0.62 -7.73 13.92
CA MET A 98 1.81 -6.86 13.81
C MET A 98 2.06 -6.46 12.35
N HIS A 99 2.03 -7.43 11.44
CA HIS A 99 2.30 -7.20 10.02
C HIS A 99 1.25 -6.29 9.38
N ILE A 100 -0.05 -6.54 9.64
CA ILE A 100 -1.13 -5.66 9.15
C ILE A 100 -0.95 -4.23 9.65
N ALA A 101 -0.60 -4.04 10.93
CA ALA A 101 -0.36 -2.72 11.49
C ALA A 101 0.82 -2.02 10.80
N LEU A 102 1.89 -2.75 10.47
CA LEU A 102 3.04 -2.21 9.74
C LEU A 102 2.68 -1.82 8.29
N LEU A 103 1.89 -2.65 7.60
CA LEU A 103 1.37 -2.33 6.27
C LEU A 103 0.46 -1.10 6.29
N LEU A 104 -0.39 -0.95 7.31
CA LEU A 104 -1.20 0.26 7.51
C LEU A 104 -0.31 1.49 7.72
N THR A 105 0.75 1.40 8.54
CA THR A 105 1.73 2.48 8.68
C THR A 105 2.30 2.92 7.34
N LYS A 106 2.75 1.96 6.51
CA LYS A 106 3.32 2.24 5.19
C LYS A 106 2.28 2.93 4.28
N ASN A 107 1.10 2.33 4.13
CA ASN A 107 0.06 2.86 3.24
C ASN A 107 -0.43 4.25 3.67
N TYR A 108 -0.63 4.49 4.97
CA TYR A 108 -1.00 5.84 5.45
C TYR A 108 0.12 6.86 5.24
N LEU A 109 1.38 6.46 5.42
CA LEU A 109 2.52 7.32 5.15
C LEU A 109 2.58 7.67 3.65
N ASP A 110 2.41 6.69 2.77
CA ASP A 110 2.48 6.90 1.33
C ASP A 110 1.28 7.71 0.82
N PHE A 111 0.08 7.51 1.38
CA PHE A 111 -1.09 8.36 1.09
C PHE A 111 -0.84 9.81 1.50
N GLY A 112 -0.29 10.06 2.70
CA GLY A 112 0.02 11.40 3.16
C GLY A 112 1.06 12.11 2.30
N LYS A 113 2.02 11.37 1.70
CA LYS A 113 3.03 11.95 0.80
C LYS A 113 2.43 12.52 -0.49
N GLN A 114 1.28 12.03 -0.94
CA GLN A 114 0.62 12.55 -2.15
C GLN A 114 0.18 14.01 -2.01
N PHE A 115 -0.10 14.46 -0.79
CA PHE A 115 -0.52 15.84 -0.48
C PHE A 115 0.63 16.70 0.08
N TYR A 116 1.80 16.10 0.27
CA TYR A 116 2.95 16.75 0.90
C TYR A 116 3.91 17.32 -0.15
N LYS A 117 4.13 18.64 -0.10
CA LYS A 117 5.22 19.29 -0.85
C LYS A 117 6.45 19.46 0.04
N ASP A 118 7.58 18.88 -0.37
CA ASP A 118 8.80 18.90 0.46
C ASP A 118 9.48 20.26 0.52
N ASN A 119 9.56 20.95 -0.63
CA ASN A 119 10.27 22.22 -0.77
C ASN A 119 9.30 23.34 -1.16
N ILE A 120 9.45 24.46 -0.46
CA ILE A 120 8.73 25.71 -0.70
C ILE A 120 9.68 26.67 -1.44
N TYR A 121 9.24 27.16 -2.59
CA TYR A 121 9.97 28.07 -3.45
C TYR A 121 9.27 29.43 -3.52
N PHE A 122 9.91 30.44 -4.14
CA PHE A 122 9.34 31.80 -4.22
C PHE A 122 7.97 31.84 -4.91
N TYR A 123 7.75 31.04 -5.95
CA TYR A 123 6.47 30.93 -6.66
C TYR A 123 5.42 30.11 -5.92
N SER A 124 5.78 29.43 -4.82
CA SER A 124 4.81 28.64 -4.04
C SER A 124 3.73 29.51 -3.38
N LYS A 125 3.97 30.83 -3.27
CA LYS A 125 3.01 31.78 -2.71
C LYS A 125 1.69 31.83 -3.49
N GLU A 126 1.74 31.66 -4.81
CA GLU A 126 0.56 31.64 -5.68
C GLU A 126 -0.42 30.51 -5.32
N TYR A 127 0.09 29.39 -4.80
CA TYR A 127 -0.66 28.19 -4.43
C TYR A 127 -0.75 28.04 -2.90
N GLU A 128 -0.67 29.14 -2.15
CA GLU A 128 -0.57 29.08 -0.70
C GLU A 128 -1.76 28.33 -0.08
N LYS A 129 -2.97 28.60 -0.55
CA LYS A 129 -4.18 27.98 -0.04
C LYS A 129 -4.16 26.46 -0.23
N GLU A 130 -3.89 26.01 -1.45
CA GLU A 130 -3.85 24.59 -1.83
C GLU A 130 -2.75 23.84 -1.08
N LEU A 131 -1.57 24.47 -0.92
CA LEU A 131 -0.47 23.89 -0.16
C LEU A 131 -0.80 23.75 1.33
N LEU A 132 -1.44 24.75 1.94
CA LEU A 132 -1.86 24.68 3.33
C LEU A 132 -2.91 23.60 3.55
N GLU A 133 -3.92 23.51 2.69
CA GLU A 133 -4.94 22.45 2.71
C GLU A 133 -4.30 21.06 2.54
N GLY A 134 -3.38 20.91 1.58
CA GLY A 134 -2.62 19.68 1.38
C GLY A 134 -1.80 19.27 2.61
N TYR A 135 -1.18 20.23 3.29
CA TYR A 135 -0.46 19.97 4.53
C TYR A 135 -1.35 19.49 5.69
N ASP A 136 -2.57 20.04 5.81
CA ASP A 136 -3.54 19.58 6.82
C ASP A 136 -3.97 18.12 6.59
N ILE A 137 -4.18 17.76 5.31
CA ILE A 137 -4.48 16.40 4.90
C ILE A 137 -3.27 15.48 5.19
N ALA A 138 -2.07 15.85 4.74
CA ALA A 138 -0.86 15.06 4.94
C ALA A 138 -0.56 14.80 6.43
N GLU A 139 -0.70 15.83 7.27
CA GLU A 139 -0.47 15.71 8.71
C GLU A 139 -1.45 14.72 9.38
N THR A 140 -2.72 14.71 8.94
CA THR A 140 -3.73 13.76 9.44
C THR A 140 -3.33 12.31 9.14
N TYR A 141 -2.88 12.05 7.92
CA TYR A 141 -2.44 10.72 7.52
C TYR A 141 -1.12 10.31 8.19
N PHE A 142 -0.16 11.23 8.35
CA PHE A 142 1.07 10.98 9.09
C PHE A 142 0.81 10.65 10.56
N LYS A 143 -0.12 11.34 11.22
CA LYS A 143 -0.54 10.99 12.59
C LYS A 143 -1.18 9.60 12.66
N SER A 144 -1.98 9.24 11.66
CA SER A 144 -2.59 7.90 11.57
C SER A 144 -1.52 6.81 11.37
N ALA A 145 -0.55 7.05 10.47
CA ALA A 145 0.59 6.16 10.25
C ALA A 145 1.40 5.93 11.55
N LEU A 146 1.64 7.00 12.31
CA LEU A 146 2.36 6.93 13.59
C LEU A 146 1.60 6.08 14.61
N LYS A 147 0.28 6.27 14.73
CA LYS A 147 -0.57 5.47 15.62
C LYS A 147 -0.49 3.98 15.28
N TRP A 148 -0.58 3.62 13.99
CA TRP A 148 -0.45 2.24 13.54
C TRP A 148 0.94 1.67 13.80
N PHE A 149 1.98 2.49 13.71
CA PHE A 149 3.35 2.04 13.96
C PHE A 149 3.57 1.71 15.45
N GLU A 150 3.01 2.52 16.35
CA GLU A 150 3.00 2.20 17.78
C GLU A 150 2.23 0.91 18.08
N ILE A 151 1.12 0.66 17.38
CA ILE A 151 0.38 -0.60 17.48
C ILE A 151 1.26 -1.77 16.99
N ALA A 152 1.94 -1.64 15.85
CA ALA A 152 2.84 -2.67 15.33
C ALA A 152 3.93 -3.03 16.35
N LYS A 153 4.59 -2.02 16.96
CA LYS A 153 5.59 -2.24 18.01
C LYS A 153 5.02 -2.99 19.20
N ARG A 154 3.82 -2.62 19.67
CA ARG A 154 3.15 -3.34 20.78
C ARG A 154 2.91 -4.80 20.45
N TYR A 155 2.39 -5.10 19.26
CA TYR A 155 2.17 -6.48 18.85
C TYR A 155 3.48 -7.25 18.67
N ALA A 156 4.55 -6.63 18.17
CA ALA A 156 5.87 -7.26 18.13
C ALA A 156 6.39 -7.62 19.51
N SER A 157 6.21 -6.75 20.52
CA SER A 157 6.55 -7.09 21.90
C SER A 157 5.73 -8.27 22.44
N MET A 158 4.45 -8.37 22.08
CA MET A 158 3.61 -9.51 22.46
C MET A 158 4.04 -10.81 21.78
N VAL A 159 4.47 -10.76 20.51
CA VAL A 159 5.06 -11.91 19.81
C VAL A 159 6.32 -12.42 20.53
N SER A 160 7.14 -11.52 21.09
CA SER A 160 8.34 -11.87 21.85
C SER A 160 8.08 -12.64 23.14
N MET A 161 6.84 -12.68 23.63
CA MET A 161 6.47 -13.51 24.79
C MET A 161 6.51 -15.01 24.47
N TYR A 162 6.60 -15.37 23.18
CA TYR A 162 6.65 -16.74 22.70
C TYR A 162 8.05 -17.10 22.20
N ASN A 163 8.50 -18.32 22.49
CA ASN A 163 9.81 -18.81 22.04
C ASN A 163 9.83 -18.95 20.50
N SER A 164 10.61 -18.11 19.82
CA SER A 164 10.68 -18.07 18.37
C SER A 164 11.42 -19.25 17.77
N GLN A 165 12.30 -19.94 18.51
CA GLN A 165 12.97 -21.15 18.03
C GLN A 165 12.01 -22.35 17.94
N ILE A 166 10.99 -22.39 18.81
CA ILE A 166 10.00 -23.47 18.87
C ILE A 166 8.79 -23.17 17.96
N TYR A 167 8.34 -21.92 17.93
CA TYR A 167 7.08 -21.51 17.29
C TYR A 167 7.28 -20.62 16.07
N ARG A 168 8.41 -20.78 15.37
CA ARG A 168 8.69 -20.05 14.13
C ARG A 168 7.68 -20.44 13.06
N THR A 169 7.10 -19.43 12.40
CA THR A 169 6.26 -19.65 11.23
C THR A 169 7.10 -19.82 9.97
N THR A 170 6.52 -20.40 8.92
CA THR A 170 7.14 -20.43 7.58
C THR A 170 7.02 -19.10 6.83
N LEU A 171 6.45 -18.06 7.47
CA LEU A 171 6.30 -16.72 6.92
C LEU A 171 7.58 -15.92 7.19
N TYR A 172 8.69 -16.37 6.61
CA TYR A 172 10.03 -15.89 6.96
C TYR A 172 10.20 -14.37 6.83
N TYR A 173 9.54 -13.75 5.86
CA TYR A 173 9.60 -12.29 5.68
C TYR A 173 8.92 -11.54 6.84
N ILE A 174 7.78 -12.03 7.36
CA ILE A 174 7.12 -11.40 8.52
C ILE A 174 7.93 -11.63 9.80
N GLU A 175 8.54 -12.82 9.93
CA GLU A 175 9.45 -13.11 11.05
C GLU A 175 10.65 -12.16 11.05
N ASP A 176 11.22 -11.87 9.87
CA ASP A 176 12.32 -10.92 9.70
C ASP A 176 11.87 -9.48 10.01
N GLU A 177 10.70 -9.05 9.52
CA GLU A 177 10.11 -7.76 9.88
C GLU A 177 9.90 -7.60 11.39
N TRP A 178 9.41 -8.65 12.06
CA TRP A 178 9.25 -8.67 13.51
C TRP A 178 10.60 -8.46 14.22
N GLN A 179 11.65 -9.18 13.80
CA GLN A 179 12.99 -9.02 14.36
C GLN A 179 13.55 -7.61 14.13
N LYS A 180 13.42 -7.10 12.90
CA LYS A 180 13.84 -5.73 12.55
C LYS A 180 13.11 -4.67 13.36
N LEU A 181 11.82 -4.87 13.62
CA LEU A 181 11.02 -3.95 14.44
C LEU A 181 11.49 -3.94 15.90
N LEU A 182 11.84 -5.10 16.47
CA LEU A 182 12.39 -5.20 17.82
C LEU A 182 13.79 -4.61 17.95
N ASN A 183 14.64 -4.82 16.94
CA ASN A 183 16.01 -4.31 16.90
C ASN A 183 16.05 -2.79 16.63
N GLY A 184 14.93 -2.17 16.27
CA GLY A 184 14.87 -0.76 15.89
C GLY A 184 15.42 -0.46 14.50
N GLU A 185 15.55 -1.48 13.64
CA GLU A 185 15.98 -1.34 12.25
C GLU A 185 14.89 -0.73 11.36
N ILE A 186 13.62 -0.87 11.76
CA ILE A 186 12.48 -0.17 11.17
C ILE A 186 12.13 1.02 12.07
N TYR A 187 12.33 2.24 11.57
CA TYR A 187 12.21 3.50 12.33
C TYR A 187 11.22 4.48 11.67
N TYR A 188 10.01 4.01 11.37
CA TYR A 188 8.97 4.86 10.77
C TYR A 188 8.57 6.03 11.66
N ASP A 189 8.61 5.88 12.99
CA ASP A 189 8.30 6.98 13.91
C ASP A 189 9.22 8.19 13.74
N ILE A 190 10.53 7.97 13.58
CA ILE A 190 11.52 9.03 13.34
C ILE A 190 11.19 9.73 12.01
N THR A 191 10.98 8.95 10.95
CA THR A 191 10.67 9.47 9.61
C THR A 191 9.38 10.29 9.61
N ILE A 192 8.32 9.77 10.21
CA ILE A 192 7.01 10.42 10.30
C ILE A 192 7.08 11.70 11.14
N LYS A 193 7.72 11.66 12.31
CA LYS A 193 7.89 12.85 13.16
C LYS A 193 8.67 13.96 12.44
N ARG A 194 9.71 13.59 11.67
CA ARG A 194 10.46 14.53 10.85
C ARG A 194 9.59 15.17 9.78
N LEU A 195 8.74 14.40 9.10
CA LEU A 195 7.82 14.93 8.09
C LEU A 195 6.79 15.89 8.70
N ILE A 196 6.21 15.55 9.85
CA ILE A 196 5.28 16.44 10.58
C ILE A 196 5.97 17.75 10.97
N ASN A 197 7.21 17.69 11.49
CA ASN A 197 7.97 18.89 11.82
C ASN A 197 8.25 19.74 10.56
N LYS A 198 8.62 19.09 9.46
CA LYS A 198 8.88 19.76 8.18
C LYS A 198 7.63 20.43 7.60
N ILE A 199 6.44 19.85 7.78
CA ILE A 199 5.17 20.53 7.46
C ILE A 199 5.05 21.85 8.23
N SER A 200 5.28 21.84 9.55
CA SER A 200 5.22 23.06 10.37
C SER A 200 6.21 24.14 9.89
N GLN A 201 7.43 23.73 9.55
CA GLN A 201 8.44 24.62 8.97
C GLN A 201 7.99 25.20 7.61
N ASN A 202 7.43 24.37 6.74
CA ASN A 202 6.99 24.80 5.41
C ASN A 202 5.79 25.75 5.49
N ARG A 203 4.83 25.52 6.41
CA ARG A 203 3.74 26.47 6.69
C ARG A 203 4.28 27.85 7.11
N ASN A 204 5.29 27.89 7.97
CA ASN A 204 5.90 29.15 8.40
C ASN A 204 6.64 29.86 7.25
N LYS A 205 7.38 29.11 6.42
CA LYS A 205 8.04 29.66 5.23
C LYS A 205 7.05 30.28 4.25
N LEU A 206 5.95 29.57 3.97
CA LEU A 206 4.91 30.02 3.04
C LEU A 206 4.26 31.35 3.48
N LYS A 207 4.03 31.52 4.79
CA LYS A 207 3.54 32.78 5.37
C LYS A 207 4.53 33.95 5.22
N GLN A 208 5.83 33.66 5.21
CA GLN A 208 6.89 34.67 5.10
C GLN A 208 7.20 35.05 3.65
N LEU A 209 6.75 34.26 2.67
CA LEU A 209 6.94 34.59 1.27
C LEU A 209 6.14 35.84 0.90
N ARG A 210 6.78 36.69 0.08
CA ARG A 210 6.12 37.82 -0.58
C ARG A 210 5.32 37.31 -1.76
N GLU A 211 4.30 38.06 -2.14
CA GLU A 211 3.62 37.85 -3.41
C GLU A 211 4.64 37.96 -4.54
N PHE A 212 4.51 37.03 -5.49
CA PHE A 212 5.36 36.93 -6.66
C PHE A 212 4.44 37.14 -7.87
N GLU A 213 4.81 38.08 -8.73
CA GLU A 213 4.14 38.29 -10.01
C GLU A 213 5.06 37.76 -11.11
N TRP A 214 4.55 36.80 -11.89
CA TRP A 214 5.27 36.29 -13.04
C TRP A 214 5.14 37.28 -14.20
N ILE A 215 6.25 37.95 -14.52
CA ILE A 215 6.34 38.89 -15.65
C ILE A 215 6.95 38.14 -16.83
N GLU A 216 6.18 38.00 -17.92
CA GLU A 216 6.71 37.42 -19.15
C GLU A 216 7.84 38.29 -19.73
N PRO A 217 8.93 37.67 -20.23
CA PRO A 217 9.97 38.41 -20.92
C PRO A 217 9.35 39.10 -22.14
N ILE A 218 9.63 40.40 -22.30
CA ILE A 218 9.22 41.16 -23.48
C ILE A 218 9.88 40.49 -24.71
N PRO A 219 9.12 40.19 -25.77
CA PRO A 219 9.62 39.49 -26.95
C PRO A 219 10.75 40.24 -27.68
#